data_AF-A0A956R4N2-F1
#
_entry.id   AF-A0A956R4N2-F1
#
_cell.length_a   1.000
_cell.length_b   1.000
_cell.length_c   1.000
_cell.angle_alpha   90.00
_cell.angle_beta   90.00
_cell.angle_gamma   90.00
#
_symmetry.space_group_name_H-M   'P 1'
#
loop_
_entity.id
_entity.type
_entity.pdbx_description
1 polymer ?
#
loop_
_entity_poly.entity_id
_entity_poly.type
_entity_poly.pdbx_seq_one_letter_code
_entity_poly.pdbx_strand_id
1 'polypeptide(L)'
;MSARSFLLGLGSLCILGCFEDPPPPPSSDDSGGTTSDATTSTTNDPTVTSTTSATNTTTMEGTTVEPTTMGPLDTTATSTTTMTTATESSGSSGTTDPCDAVCTGLACGPQDDCDCGECAMDATCSADQTYCGLLVGLYNEFGFQASVNANVQLGFRVQVFQPRTVRRLGVIAWGAGVPVQMALYEDDGLGPAGRLAQTGAVMLFNNGPNEWDIGATDIPAGDYWVMLHTGGLTPLNRTLNGDNNHEEALRAPVPFGDGFPAFMDDEQIIQDYQYNLYMVVED
;
A
#
# COMPACT_ATOMS: atom_id res chain seq x y z
N MET A 1 18.01 -41.82 16.57
CA MET A 1 18.36 -40.53 15.95
C MET A 1 18.99 -40.83 14.61
N SER A 2 18.21 -40.76 13.54
CA SER A 2 18.60 -41.16 12.18
C SER A 2 18.73 -39.91 11.34
N ALA A 3 19.96 -39.60 10.92
CA ALA A 3 20.26 -38.55 9.96
C ALA A 3 20.15 -39.13 8.55
N ARG A 4 19.35 -38.50 7.70
CA ARG A 4 19.31 -38.78 6.26
C ARG A 4 19.99 -37.64 5.52
N SER A 5 21.18 -37.91 4.99
CA SER A 5 21.84 -37.10 3.98
C SER A 5 21.11 -37.25 2.65
N PHE A 6 20.75 -36.13 2.03
CA PHE A 6 20.29 -36.06 0.64
C PHE A 6 21.41 -35.44 -0.19
N LEU A 7 22.02 -36.24 -1.06
CA LEU A 7 22.82 -35.75 -2.19
C LEU A 7 21.87 -35.51 -3.35
N LEU A 8 21.84 -34.29 -3.89
CA LEU A 8 21.27 -34.00 -5.19
C LEU A 8 22.40 -33.56 -6.13
N GLY A 9 22.54 -34.32 -7.22
CA GLY A 9 23.54 -34.10 -8.26
C GLY A 9 23.11 -33.02 -9.23
N LEU A 10 24.08 -32.16 -9.58
CA LEU A 10 23.99 -31.19 -10.66
C LEU A 10 24.14 -31.90 -12.01
N GLY A 11 23.04 -32.00 -12.76
CA GLY A 11 23.02 -32.36 -14.17
C GLY A 11 23.05 -31.10 -15.02
N SER A 12 24.18 -30.85 -15.68
CA SER A 12 24.36 -29.77 -16.66
C SER A 12 23.78 -30.21 -18.01
N LEU A 13 22.81 -29.45 -18.54
CA LEU A 13 22.25 -29.67 -19.87
C LEU A 13 22.35 -28.36 -20.68
N CYS A 14 23.39 -28.27 -21.51
CA CYS A 14 23.49 -27.26 -22.55
C CYS A 14 22.59 -27.66 -23.72
N ILE A 15 21.58 -26.84 -24.05
CA ILE A 15 20.89 -26.89 -25.34
C ILE A 15 21.14 -25.56 -26.06
N LEU A 16 22.05 -25.61 -27.03
CA LEU A 16 22.14 -24.63 -28.12
C LEU A 16 21.03 -24.96 -29.12
N GLY A 17 20.08 -24.04 -29.29
CA GLY A 17 19.08 -24.08 -30.36
C GLY A 17 19.08 -22.73 -31.09
N CYS A 18 19.40 -22.77 -32.38
CA CYS A 18 19.34 -21.64 -33.31
C CYS A 18 17.88 -21.13 -33.42
N PHE A 19 17.69 -19.82 -33.26
CA PHE A 19 16.44 -19.15 -33.61
C PHE A 19 16.44 -18.81 -35.10
N GLU A 20 15.50 -19.38 -35.85
CA GLU A 20 15.12 -18.92 -37.19
C GLU A 20 14.15 -17.73 -37.05
N ASP A 21 14.40 -16.68 -37.83
CA ASP A 21 13.58 -15.47 -37.92
C ASP A 21 12.15 -15.80 -38.41
N PRO A 22 11.08 -15.35 -37.73
CA PRO A 22 9.72 -15.52 -38.22
C PRO A 22 9.46 -14.63 -39.45
N PRO A 23 8.72 -15.13 -40.46
CA PRO A 23 8.38 -14.36 -41.66
C PRO A 23 7.41 -13.20 -41.34
N PRO A 24 7.48 -12.10 -42.11
CA PRO A 24 6.63 -10.94 -41.90
C PRO A 24 5.14 -11.23 -42.17
N PRO A 25 4.22 -10.57 -41.46
CA PRO A 25 2.78 -10.76 -41.65
C PRO A 25 2.31 -10.21 -43.02
N PRO A 26 1.30 -10.82 -43.64
CA PRO A 26 0.74 -10.34 -44.90
C PRO A 26 -0.05 -9.04 -44.71
N SER A 27 0.22 -8.08 -45.59
CA SER A 27 -0.55 -6.85 -45.75
C SER A 27 -1.92 -7.15 -46.39
N SER A 28 -3.01 -6.92 -45.67
CA SER A 28 -4.36 -6.96 -46.21
C SER A 28 -4.89 -5.54 -46.44
N ASP A 29 -4.59 -5.03 -47.64
CA ASP A 29 -5.48 -4.13 -48.36
C ASP A 29 -6.56 -5.00 -49.02
N ASP A 30 -7.84 -4.83 -48.66
CA ASP A 30 -8.90 -5.13 -49.62
C ASP A 30 -10.13 -4.24 -49.41
N SER A 31 -10.59 -3.69 -50.52
CA SER A 31 -11.62 -2.68 -50.65
C SER A 31 -12.87 -3.29 -51.26
N GLY A 32 -14.01 -3.10 -50.61
CA GLY A 32 -15.31 -2.94 -51.27
C GLY A 32 -16.04 -4.21 -51.70
N GLY A 33 -17.38 -4.16 -51.60
CA GLY A 33 -18.23 -5.16 -52.23
C GLY A 33 -19.58 -5.34 -51.55
N THR A 34 -20.55 -4.54 -51.97
CA THR A 34 -21.99 -4.67 -51.71
C THR A 34 -22.58 -6.01 -52.19
N THR A 35 -23.56 -6.58 -51.48
CA THR A 35 -24.87 -6.99 -52.04
C THR A 35 -25.85 -7.45 -50.95
N SER A 36 -27.11 -7.08 -51.19
CA SER A 36 -28.36 -7.42 -50.51
C SER A 36 -28.77 -8.89 -50.65
N ASP A 37 -29.46 -9.46 -49.65
CA ASP A 37 -30.84 -9.93 -49.80
C ASP A 37 -31.44 -10.53 -48.52
N ALA A 38 -32.78 -10.47 -48.48
CA ALA A 38 -33.71 -10.77 -47.40
C ALA A 38 -33.78 -12.26 -47.00
N THR A 39 -34.31 -12.57 -45.81
CA THR A 39 -35.70 -13.06 -45.57
C THR A 39 -35.82 -13.79 -44.20
N THR A 40 -36.87 -13.45 -43.43
CA THR A 40 -37.63 -14.26 -42.43
C THR A 40 -36.91 -14.86 -41.21
N SER A 41 -37.21 -14.41 -39.98
CA SER A 41 -38.37 -14.78 -39.13
C SER A 41 -38.09 -15.96 -38.20
N THR A 42 -37.88 -15.67 -36.91
CA THR A 42 -38.58 -16.39 -35.81
C THR A 42 -38.51 -15.58 -34.52
N THR A 43 -39.70 -15.31 -34.01
CA THR A 43 -40.06 -14.77 -32.71
C THR A 43 -39.52 -15.66 -31.59
N ASN A 44 -38.86 -15.06 -30.59
CA ASN A 44 -38.86 -15.57 -29.22
C ASN A 44 -38.81 -14.39 -28.27
N ASP A 45 -39.93 -14.23 -27.57
CA ASP A 45 -40.25 -13.25 -26.55
C ASP A 45 -39.87 -13.84 -25.17
N PRO A 46 -38.87 -13.30 -24.46
CA PRO A 46 -38.75 -13.54 -23.04
C PRO A 46 -39.43 -12.39 -22.27
N THR A 47 -40.56 -12.73 -21.66
CA THR A 47 -41.27 -11.94 -20.65
C THR A 47 -40.30 -11.41 -19.59
N VAL A 48 -40.01 -10.11 -19.63
CA VAL A 48 -39.24 -9.40 -18.59
C VAL A 48 -40.20 -8.99 -17.48
N THR A 49 -40.18 -9.73 -16.37
CA THR A 49 -40.85 -9.35 -15.13
C THR A 49 -40.07 -8.20 -14.48
N SER A 50 -40.55 -6.98 -14.68
CA SER A 50 -40.02 -5.78 -14.02
C SER A 50 -40.42 -5.80 -12.55
N THR A 51 -39.44 -5.93 -11.66
CA THR A 51 -39.66 -5.84 -10.20
C THR A 51 -39.32 -4.42 -9.77
N THR A 52 -40.35 -3.63 -9.46
CA THR A 52 -40.23 -2.25 -9.01
C THR A 52 -39.78 -2.22 -7.54
N SER A 53 -38.51 -1.92 -7.29
CA SER A 53 -38.00 -1.68 -5.93
C SER A 53 -38.42 -0.29 -5.47
N ALA A 54 -39.19 -0.25 -4.39
CA ALA A 54 -39.63 0.98 -3.74
C ALA A 54 -38.44 1.67 -3.06
N THR A 55 -38.26 2.96 -3.38
CA THR A 55 -37.32 3.86 -2.71
C THR A 55 -37.89 4.28 -1.37
N ASN A 56 -37.32 3.78 -0.26
CA ASN A 56 -37.56 4.35 1.06
C ASN A 56 -36.58 5.51 1.28
N THR A 57 -37.08 6.73 1.15
CA THR A 57 -36.36 7.95 1.53
C THR A 57 -36.56 8.19 3.02
N THR A 58 -35.57 7.83 3.83
CA THR A 58 -35.53 8.20 5.26
C THR A 58 -34.85 9.56 5.38
N THR A 59 -35.64 10.58 5.68
CA THR A 59 -35.16 11.94 5.96
C THR A 59 -34.59 11.96 7.38
N MET A 60 -33.29 12.14 7.53
CA MET A 60 -32.69 12.40 8.84
C MET A 60 -32.75 13.91 9.12
N GLU A 61 -33.44 14.24 10.20
CA GLU A 61 -33.60 15.57 10.75
C GLU A 61 -32.27 16.03 11.37
N GLY A 62 -31.64 17.02 10.74
CA GLY A 62 -30.35 17.56 11.18
C GLY A 62 -30.51 18.42 12.43
N THR A 63 -29.79 18.07 13.49
CA THR A 63 -29.62 18.93 14.68
C THR A 63 -28.51 19.94 14.40
N THR A 64 -28.90 21.21 14.32
CA THR A 64 -27.98 22.36 14.22
C THR A 64 -27.30 22.59 15.57
N VAL A 65 -25.98 22.45 15.62
CA VAL A 65 -25.18 22.79 16.81
C VAL A 65 -24.54 24.17 16.59
N GLU A 66 -24.76 25.05 17.56
CA GLU A 66 -24.28 26.42 17.63
C GLU A 66 -22.74 26.48 17.77
N PRO A 67 -22.03 27.38 17.04
CA PRO A 67 -20.58 27.49 17.17
C PRO A 67 -20.18 28.31 18.41
N THR A 68 -19.43 27.68 19.31
CA THR A 68 -18.83 28.33 20.49
C THR A 68 -17.68 29.25 20.07
N THR A 69 -17.77 30.52 20.47
CA THR A 69 -16.79 31.58 20.18
C THR A 69 -15.51 31.39 21.02
N MET A 70 -14.34 31.28 20.39
CA MET A 70 -13.04 31.33 21.07
C MET A 70 -12.65 32.79 21.37
N GLY A 71 -12.28 33.05 22.63
CA GLY A 71 -11.77 34.35 23.09
C GLY A 71 -10.31 34.63 22.68
N PRO A 72 -9.86 35.88 22.80
CA PRO A 72 -8.55 36.31 22.32
C PRO A 72 -7.40 35.78 23.20
N LEU A 73 -6.34 35.29 22.54
CA LEU A 73 -5.10 34.84 23.16
C LEU A 73 -4.15 36.03 23.35
N ASP A 74 -3.81 36.33 24.59
CA ASP A 74 -2.92 37.42 24.99
C ASP A 74 -1.47 37.02 24.72
N THR A 75 -0.78 37.80 23.87
CA THR A 75 0.62 37.58 23.48
C THR A 75 1.49 38.64 24.13
N THR A 76 2.24 38.29 25.18
CA THR A 76 3.35 39.12 25.66
C THR A 76 4.41 38.24 26.32
N ALA A 77 5.48 37.93 25.59
CA ALA A 77 6.73 37.44 26.15
C ALA A 77 7.87 38.30 25.61
N THR A 78 8.43 39.11 26.51
CA THR A 78 9.56 40.00 26.30
C THR A 78 10.86 39.20 26.37
N SER A 79 11.57 39.05 25.26
CA SER A 79 12.90 38.45 25.24
C SER A 79 13.99 39.52 25.34
N THR A 80 14.82 39.41 26.38
CA THR A 80 15.98 40.27 26.63
C THR A 80 17.22 39.62 26.05
N THR A 81 17.83 40.21 25.03
CA THR A 81 19.07 39.73 24.41
C THR A 81 20.27 40.25 25.19
N THR A 82 21.03 39.36 25.83
CA THR A 82 22.32 39.68 26.45
C THR A 82 23.44 39.12 25.58
N MET A 83 24.23 40.00 24.97
CA MET A 83 25.41 39.64 24.18
C MET A 83 26.58 39.37 25.14
N THR A 84 27.06 38.14 25.16
CA THR A 84 28.28 37.76 25.89
C THR A 84 29.31 37.25 24.88
N THR A 85 30.37 38.02 24.69
CA THR A 85 31.52 37.68 23.84
C THR A 85 32.35 36.62 24.54
N ALA A 86 32.45 35.41 23.98
CA ALA A 86 33.28 34.34 24.51
C ALA A 86 34.62 34.25 23.75
N THR A 87 35.68 34.15 24.54
CA THR A 87 37.07 33.91 24.14
C THR A 87 37.28 32.43 23.85
N GLU A 88 37.86 32.11 22.70
CA GLU A 88 38.22 30.73 22.33
C GLU A 88 39.33 30.20 23.24
N SER A 89 39.04 29.11 23.95
CA SER A 89 40.00 28.34 24.72
C SER A 89 39.99 26.89 24.22
N SER A 90 41.02 26.54 23.46
CA SER A 90 41.28 25.19 22.97
C SER A 90 41.75 24.28 24.11
N GLY A 91 40.80 23.69 24.84
CA GLY A 91 41.04 22.69 25.87
C GLY A 91 40.13 21.49 25.67
N SER A 92 40.67 20.39 25.13
CA SER A 92 39.99 19.10 24.96
C SER A 92 39.83 18.40 26.30
N SER A 93 38.81 18.77 27.08
CA SER A 93 38.32 18.02 28.24
C SER A 93 37.06 17.26 27.84
N GLY A 94 37.04 15.94 28.06
CA GLY A 94 35.94 15.03 27.71
C GLY A 94 34.67 15.27 28.53
N THR A 95 33.99 16.37 28.25
CA THR A 95 32.57 16.56 28.56
C THR A 95 31.80 15.87 27.46
N THR A 96 31.07 14.81 27.81
CA THR A 96 30.04 14.22 26.94
C THR A 96 29.24 15.35 26.32
N ASP A 97 29.14 15.38 25.00
CA ASP A 97 28.40 16.42 24.32
C ASP A 97 26.96 16.34 24.84
N PRO A 98 26.36 17.41 25.39
CA PRO A 98 24.95 17.38 25.79
C PRO A 98 24.03 16.87 24.68
N CYS A 99 24.44 16.99 23.41
CA CYS A 99 23.74 16.42 22.26
C CYS A 99 23.74 14.88 22.26
N ASP A 100 24.78 14.21 22.76
CA ASP A 100 24.85 12.73 22.81
C ASP A 100 23.73 12.14 23.68
N ALA A 101 23.38 12.83 24.77
CA ALA A 101 22.30 12.40 25.67
C ALA A 101 20.90 12.63 25.07
N VAL A 102 20.74 13.67 24.26
CA VAL A 102 19.46 14.01 23.59
C VAL A 102 19.23 13.08 22.40
N CYS A 103 20.28 12.68 21.68
CA CYS A 103 20.18 11.75 20.56
C CYS A 103 20.20 10.27 20.97
N THR A 104 20.33 9.94 22.26
CA THR A 104 20.32 8.56 22.71
C THR A 104 18.94 7.93 22.45
N GLY A 105 18.87 7.03 21.47
CA GLY A 105 17.64 6.30 21.10
C GLY A 105 16.84 6.93 19.97
N LEU A 106 17.30 8.06 19.41
CA LEU A 106 16.75 8.64 18.18
C LEU A 106 17.57 8.13 17.00
N ALA A 107 16.91 7.72 15.93
CA ALA A 107 17.56 7.35 14.68
C ALA A 107 17.69 8.53 13.71
N CYS A 108 16.87 9.56 13.91
CA CYS A 108 16.84 10.77 13.11
C CYS A 108 16.29 11.92 13.96
N GLY A 109 16.76 13.15 13.75
CA GLY A 109 16.38 14.29 14.60
C GLY A 109 16.23 15.59 13.82
N PRO A 110 15.49 16.58 14.36
CA PRO A 110 15.39 17.90 13.75
C PRO A 110 16.74 18.61 13.82
N GLN A 111 17.11 19.23 12.70
CA GLN A 111 18.41 19.86 12.48
C GLN A 111 18.72 21.02 13.45
N ASP A 112 17.72 21.52 14.17
CA ASP A 112 17.77 22.85 14.78
C ASP A 112 18.50 22.91 16.14
N ASP A 113 18.68 21.79 16.85
CA ASP A 113 19.42 21.79 18.14
C ASP A 113 20.31 20.56 18.38
N CYS A 114 20.00 19.40 17.79
CA CYS A 114 20.81 18.18 17.87
C CYS A 114 20.65 17.37 16.57
N ASP A 115 21.70 17.27 15.75
CA ASP A 115 21.69 16.46 14.52
C ASP A 115 21.79 14.97 14.89
N CYS A 116 20.64 14.34 15.15
CA CYS A 116 20.57 12.92 15.50
C CYS A 116 20.63 12.00 14.27
N GLY A 117 21.26 12.46 13.18
CA GLY A 117 21.41 11.72 11.94
C GLY A 117 20.40 12.16 10.87
N GLU A 118 20.89 12.21 9.63
CA GLU A 118 20.05 12.41 8.45
C GLU A 118 19.63 11.05 7.88
N CYS A 119 18.34 10.90 7.58
CA CYS A 119 17.85 9.75 6.83
C CYS A 119 18.42 9.75 5.40
N ALA A 120 18.49 8.57 4.76
CA ALA A 120 18.79 8.48 3.34
C ALA A 120 17.81 9.35 2.52
N MET A 121 18.20 9.76 1.31
CA MET A 121 17.44 10.73 0.49
C MET A 121 15.99 10.33 0.20
N ASP A 122 15.66 9.02 0.26
CA ASP A 122 14.33 8.48 0.03
C ASP A 122 13.62 7.98 1.31
N ALA A 123 14.27 8.14 2.46
CA ALA A 123 13.74 7.73 3.75
C ALA A 123 13.21 8.95 4.52
N THR A 124 12.06 8.77 5.17
CA THR A 124 11.42 9.81 5.99
C THR A 124 11.56 9.45 7.45
N CYS A 125 12.02 10.39 8.27
CA CYS A 125 12.11 10.20 9.71
C CYS A 125 10.72 9.89 10.30
N SER A 126 10.63 8.85 11.12
CA SER A 126 9.38 8.51 11.79
C SER A 126 8.93 9.65 12.72
N ALA A 127 7.62 9.75 12.98
CA ALA A 127 7.07 10.81 13.83
C ALA A 127 7.59 10.75 15.27
N ASP A 128 7.93 9.56 15.75
CA ASP A 128 8.56 9.31 17.05
C ASP A 128 10.10 9.35 16.99
N GLN A 129 10.68 9.61 15.81
CA GLN A 129 12.12 9.76 15.58
C GLN A 129 12.95 8.52 15.90
N THR A 130 12.31 7.35 16.03
CA THR A 130 12.98 6.09 16.40
C THR A 130 13.55 5.34 15.20
N TYR A 131 13.15 5.67 13.97
CA TYR A 131 13.69 5.05 12.74
C TYR A 131 13.54 5.97 11.51
N CYS A 132 14.34 5.70 10.48
CA CYS A 132 14.14 6.24 9.14
C CYS A 132 13.30 5.26 8.33
N GLY A 133 12.14 5.71 7.84
CA GLY A 133 11.20 4.87 7.10
C GLY A 133 11.38 4.99 5.58
N LEU A 134 11.62 3.86 4.92
CA LEU A 134 11.62 3.73 3.46
C LEU A 134 10.28 3.15 2.97
N LEU A 135 9.72 3.76 1.92
CA LEU A 135 8.47 3.29 1.31
C LEU A 135 8.76 2.17 0.29
N VAL A 136 8.10 1.02 0.43
CA VAL A 136 8.20 -0.12 -0.49
C VAL A 136 6.82 -0.48 -1.01
N GLY A 137 6.66 -0.54 -2.34
CA GLY A 137 5.39 -0.85 -3.00
C GLY A 137 4.89 0.29 -3.88
N LEU A 138 3.57 0.45 -3.99
CA LEU A 138 2.91 1.41 -4.87
C LEU A 138 2.56 2.70 -4.12
N TYR A 139 3.59 3.45 -3.70
CA TYR A 139 3.46 4.68 -2.90
C TYR A 139 3.33 5.97 -3.73
N ASN A 140 3.37 5.91 -5.06
CA ASN A 140 3.15 7.07 -5.93
C ASN A 140 1.68 7.16 -6.32
N GLU A 141 1.03 8.28 -6.02
CA GLU A 141 -0.39 8.48 -6.29
C GLU A 141 -0.77 8.21 -7.76
N PHE A 142 -1.74 7.31 -7.99
CA PHE A 142 -2.27 7.08 -9.32
C PHE A 142 -3.29 8.15 -9.74
N GLY A 143 -3.35 8.44 -11.04
CA GLY A 143 -4.24 9.47 -11.59
C GLY A 143 -5.68 9.04 -11.85
N PHE A 144 -6.05 7.78 -11.62
CA PHE A 144 -7.42 7.30 -11.78
C PHE A 144 -7.99 6.83 -10.44
N GLN A 145 -9.30 6.95 -10.30
CA GLN A 145 -10.04 6.55 -9.10
C GLN A 145 -10.95 5.36 -9.40
N ALA A 146 -11.17 4.52 -8.38
CA ALA A 146 -12.22 3.51 -8.35
C ALA A 146 -12.86 3.43 -6.98
N SER A 147 -14.05 2.85 -6.94
CA SER A 147 -14.68 2.44 -5.69
C SER A 147 -14.67 0.92 -5.61
N VAL A 148 -14.00 0.40 -4.60
CA VAL A 148 -14.00 -1.03 -4.28
C VAL A 148 -15.20 -1.33 -3.40
N ASN A 149 -15.96 -2.36 -3.74
CA ASN A 149 -17.13 -2.77 -2.96
C ASN A 149 -16.72 -3.23 -1.55
N ALA A 150 -17.66 -3.17 -0.60
CA ALA A 150 -17.45 -3.72 0.74
C ALA A 150 -17.20 -5.23 0.70
N ASN A 151 -16.55 -5.75 1.75
CA ASN A 151 -16.27 -7.17 1.96
C ASN A 151 -15.38 -7.77 0.86
N VAL A 152 -14.46 -6.96 0.33
CA VAL A 152 -13.46 -7.39 -0.64
C VAL A 152 -12.09 -7.33 0.01
N GLN A 153 -11.34 -8.42 -0.10
CA GLN A 153 -9.90 -8.46 0.15
C GLN A 153 -9.19 -8.38 -1.19
N LEU A 154 -8.28 -7.42 -1.33
CA LEU A 154 -7.43 -7.24 -2.50
C LEU A 154 -6.00 -7.02 -2.05
N GLY A 155 -5.01 -7.36 -2.86
CA GLY A 155 -3.62 -7.02 -2.53
C GLY A 155 -2.67 -7.14 -3.70
N PHE A 156 -1.44 -6.67 -3.46
CA PHE A 156 -0.39 -6.59 -4.47
C PHE A 156 0.90 -7.20 -3.96
N ARG A 157 1.59 -7.88 -4.88
CA ARG A 157 2.94 -8.36 -4.65
C ARG A 157 3.93 -7.20 -4.65
N VAL A 158 4.77 -7.15 -3.62
CA VAL A 158 5.87 -6.20 -3.44
C VAL A 158 7.17 -6.98 -3.24
N GLN A 159 8.26 -6.48 -3.81
CA GLN A 159 9.57 -7.11 -3.72
C GLN A 159 10.46 -6.37 -2.72
N VAL A 160 11.15 -7.12 -1.86
CA VAL A 160 12.09 -6.62 -0.87
C VAL A 160 13.47 -7.21 -1.15
N PHE A 161 14.43 -6.34 -1.48
CA PHE A 161 15.74 -6.77 -1.97
C PHE A 161 16.75 -7.17 -0.88
N GLN A 162 16.51 -6.78 0.37
CA GLN A 162 17.39 -7.08 1.50
C GLN A 162 16.55 -7.30 2.77
N PRO A 163 17.06 -7.98 3.81
CA PRO A 163 16.35 -8.07 5.08
C PRO A 163 15.99 -6.69 5.63
N ARG A 164 14.74 -6.54 6.10
CA ARG A 164 14.17 -5.26 6.57
C ARG A 164 13.24 -5.50 7.76
N THR A 165 12.94 -4.45 8.50
CA THR A 165 11.91 -4.47 9.55
C THR A 165 10.73 -3.62 9.11
N VAL A 166 9.55 -4.24 8.91
CA VAL A 166 8.32 -3.52 8.56
C VAL A 166 7.75 -2.87 9.80
N ARG A 167 7.34 -1.61 9.69
CA ARG A 167 6.72 -0.84 10.77
C ARG A 167 5.27 -0.50 10.51
N ARG A 168 4.95 -0.12 9.27
CA ARG A 168 3.61 0.36 8.92
C ARG A 168 3.15 -0.23 7.59
N LEU A 169 1.83 -0.36 7.46
CA LEU A 169 1.16 -0.62 6.18
C LEU A 169 0.41 0.64 5.75
N GLY A 170 0.42 0.92 4.46
CA GLY A 170 -0.12 2.15 3.90
C GLY A 170 -0.97 1.94 2.66
N VAL A 171 -1.99 2.80 2.53
CA VAL A 171 -2.85 2.91 1.36
C VAL A 171 -3.01 4.38 0.96
N ILE A 172 -2.96 4.67 -0.34
CA ILE A 172 -3.35 6.00 -0.86
C ILE A 172 -4.81 5.93 -1.30
N ALA A 173 -5.69 6.51 -0.48
CA ALA A 173 -7.12 6.50 -0.70
C ALA A 173 -7.58 7.78 -1.40
N TRP A 174 -8.68 7.72 -2.15
CA TRP A 174 -9.31 8.88 -2.77
C TRP A 174 -10.42 9.50 -1.90
N GLY A 175 -10.57 9.02 -0.67
CA GLY A 175 -11.60 9.49 0.25
C GLY A 175 -11.40 8.92 1.65
N ALA A 176 -12.29 9.32 2.55
CA ALA A 176 -12.21 9.02 3.98
C ALA A 176 -13.53 8.44 4.51
N GLY A 177 -13.52 8.03 5.78
CA GLY A 177 -14.72 7.61 6.50
C GLY A 177 -15.16 6.16 6.27
N VAL A 178 -14.30 5.33 5.67
CA VAL A 178 -14.58 3.90 5.45
C VAL A 178 -13.63 3.06 6.30
N PRO A 179 -14.15 2.03 7.02
CA PRO A 179 -13.30 1.11 7.75
C PRO A 179 -12.56 0.17 6.81
N VAL A 180 -11.28 -0.04 7.08
CA VAL A 180 -10.41 -0.97 6.36
C VAL A 180 -9.58 -1.78 7.37
N GLN A 181 -9.02 -2.90 6.90
CA GLN A 181 -7.94 -3.61 7.57
C GLN A 181 -6.84 -3.84 6.55
N MET A 182 -5.60 -3.92 7.00
CA MET A 182 -4.47 -4.29 6.15
C MET A 182 -3.71 -5.46 6.74
N ALA A 183 -3.07 -6.25 5.88
CA ALA A 183 -2.22 -7.35 6.30
C ALA A 183 -1.01 -7.51 5.38
N LEU A 184 0.05 -8.07 5.94
CA LEU A 184 1.27 -8.47 5.24
C LEU A 184 1.34 -9.99 5.21
N TYR A 185 1.56 -10.56 4.04
CA TYR A 185 1.73 -12.00 3.82
C TYR A 185 3.07 -12.29 3.15
N GLU A 186 3.63 -13.46 3.44
CA GLU A 186 4.70 -14.06 2.62
C GLU A 186 4.15 -14.46 1.25
N ASP A 187 5.01 -14.43 0.23
CA ASP A 187 4.75 -15.06 -1.07
C ASP A 187 5.34 -16.48 -1.10
N ASP A 188 4.55 -17.48 -1.53
CA ASP A 188 5.02 -18.87 -1.70
C ASP A 188 5.29 -19.25 -3.16
N GLY A 189 5.29 -18.27 -4.07
CA GLY A 189 5.40 -18.43 -5.51
C GLY A 189 4.08 -18.71 -6.24
N LEU A 190 2.99 -18.99 -5.53
CA LEU A 190 1.64 -19.14 -6.10
C LEU A 190 0.69 -18.02 -5.67
N GLY A 191 0.95 -17.41 -4.51
CA GLY A 191 0.15 -16.32 -3.99
C GLY A 191 0.52 -15.93 -2.56
N PRO A 192 -0.34 -15.14 -1.88
CA PRO A 192 -0.20 -14.83 -0.47
C PRO A 192 -0.35 -16.08 0.39
N ALA A 193 0.66 -16.42 1.18
CA ALA A 193 0.68 -17.63 1.99
C ALA A 193 0.47 -17.35 3.48
N GLY A 194 1.54 -17.28 4.27
CA GLY A 194 1.49 -17.07 5.72
C GLY A 194 1.34 -15.59 6.09
N ARG A 195 0.34 -15.25 6.91
CA ARG A 195 0.19 -13.88 7.42
C ARG A 195 1.27 -13.56 8.45
N LEU A 196 2.05 -12.52 8.17
CA LEU A 196 3.11 -12.02 9.05
C LEU A 196 2.58 -10.99 10.04
N ALA A 197 1.79 -10.05 9.56
CA ALA A 197 1.29 -8.94 10.37
C ALA A 197 -0.07 -8.44 9.86
N GLN A 198 -0.79 -7.70 10.69
CA GLN A 198 -2.04 -7.05 10.32
C GLN A 198 -2.36 -5.86 11.21
N THR A 199 -3.19 -4.97 10.68
CA THR A 199 -3.84 -3.93 11.46
C THR A 199 -5.12 -4.47 12.11
N GLY A 200 -5.62 -3.77 13.12
CA GLY A 200 -7.04 -3.84 13.48
C GLY A 200 -7.92 -3.16 12.43
N ALA A 201 -9.23 -3.10 12.68
CA ALA A 201 -10.12 -2.24 11.91
C ALA A 201 -9.76 -0.77 12.14
N VAL A 202 -9.40 -0.07 11.08
CA VAL A 202 -8.96 1.33 11.08
C VAL A 202 -9.80 2.14 10.10
N MET A 203 -9.96 3.44 10.37
CA MET A 203 -10.73 4.33 9.49
C MET A 203 -9.78 5.07 8.56
N LEU A 204 -10.14 5.14 7.27
CA LEU A 204 -9.53 6.12 6.36
C LEU A 204 -9.85 7.52 6.86
N PHE A 205 -8.84 8.34 7.10
CA PHE A 205 -8.99 9.64 7.76
C PHE A 205 -8.84 10.82 6.79
N ASN A 206 -8.17 10.65 5.66
CA ASN A 206 -7.97 11.67 4.64
C ASN A 206 -7.98 11.08 3.22
N ASN A 207 -8.17 11.96 2.25
CA ASN A 207 -7.73 11.71 0.88
C ASN A 207 -6.19 11.77 0.87
N GLY A 208 -5.55 10.85 0.15
CA GLY A 208 -4.10 10.69 0.08
C GLY A 208 -3.58 9.53 0.95
N PRO A 209 -2.30 9.59 1.37
CA PRO A 209 -1.66 8.55 2.17
C PRO A 209 -2.31 8.37 3.53
N ASN A 210 -2.66 7.12 3.84
CA ASN A 210 -3.12 6.65 5.15
C ASN A 210 -2.18 5.51 5.59
N GLU A 211 -1.57 5.61 6.77
CA GLU A 211 -0.60 4.64 7.30
C GLU A 211 -0.96 4.22 8.71
N TRP A 212 -0.77 2.94 9.02
CA TRP A 212 -1.00 2.40 10.36
C TRP A 212 0.13 1.49 10.80
N ASP A 213 0.47 1.61 12.09
CA ASP A 213 1.46 0.78 12.75
C ASP A 213 0.99 -0.68 12.87
N ILE A 214 1.91 -1.60 12.56
CA ILE A 214 1.72 -3.04 12.70
C ILE A 214 2.71 -3.67 13.70
N GLY A 215 3.52 -2.85 14.36
CA GLY A 215 4.65 -3.27 15.16
C GLY A 215 5.87 -3.64 14.32
N ALA A 216 7.04 -3.77 14.95
CA ALA A 216 8.26 -4.21 14.29
C ALA A 216 8.13 -5.67 13.83
N THR A 217 8.16 -5.88 12.52
CA THR A 217 8.06 -7.19 11.88
C THR A 217 9.29 -7.42 11.00
N ASP A 218 10.24 -8.22 11.46
CA ASP A 218 11.43 -8.56 10.69
C ASP A 218 11.07 -9.48 9.52
N ILE A 219 11.50 -9.11 8.31
CA ILE A 219 11.28 -9.86 7.09
C ILE A 219 12.61 -10.09 6.35
N PRO A 220 12.88 -11.30 5.83
CA PRO A 220 14.01 -11.53 4.93
C PRO A 220 13.81 -10.84 3.57
N ALA A 221 14.85 -10.83 2.74
CA ALA A 221 14.69 -10.48 1.32
C ALA A 221 13.76 -11.49 0.64
N GLY A 222 12.84 -11.02 -0.20
CA GLY A 222 11.84 -11.87 -0.86
C GLY A 222 10.67 -11.07 -1.42
N ASP A 223 9.68 -11.79 -1.95
CA ASP A 223 8.42 -11.22 -2.39
C ASP A 223 7.36 -11.38 -1.28
N TYR A 224 6.48 -10.39 -1.17
CA TYR A 224 5.46 -10.29 -0.13
C TYR A 224 4.16 -9.74 -0.70
N TRP A 225 3.06 -9.93 -0.01
CA TRP A 225 1.77 -9.38 -0.38
C TRP A 225 1.29 -8.36 0.65
N VAL A 226 0.98 -7.15 0.19
CA VAL A 226 0.26 -6.15 1.00
C VAL A 226 -1.20 -6.23 0.62
N MET A 227 -2.02 -6.67 1.57
CA MET A 227 -3.45 -6.88 1.40
C MET A 227 -4.28 -5.78 2.10
N LEU A 228 -5.42 -5.43 1.52
CA LEU A 228 -6.42 -4.51 2.01
C LEU A 228 -7.79 -5.21 2.06
N HIS A 229 -8.47 -5.15 3.21
CA HIS A 229 -9.84 -5.61 3.38
C HIS A 229 -10.75 -4.40 3.57
N THR A 230 -11.77 -4.27 2.75
CA THR A 230 -12.69 -3.14 2.76
C THR A 230 -13.96 -3.46 3.55
N GLY A 231 -14.34 -2.60 4.49
CA GLY A 231 -15.59 -2.75 5.26
C GLY A 231 -16.78 -1.99 4.68
N GLY A 232 -16.55 -1.17 3.65
CA GLY A 232 -17.56 -0.36 2.96
C GLY A 232 -17.14 -0.06 1.51
N LEU A 233 -17.96 0.73 0.79
CA LEU A 233 -17.59 1.23 -0.53
C LEU A 233 -16.38 2.16 -0.41
N THR A 234 -15.20 1.66 -0.77
CA THR A 234 -13.91 2.29 -0.47
C THR A 234 -13.36 2.99 -1.71
N PRO A 235 -13.23 4.33 -1.72
CA PRO A 235 -12.64 5.07 -2.83
C PRO A 235 -11.11 4.94 -2.79
N LEU A 236 -10.53 4.31 -3.80
CA LEU A 236 -9.09 4.07 -3.92
C LEU A 236 -8.54 4.65 -5.23
N ASN A 237 -7.27 5.05 -5.18
CA ASN A 237 -6.52 5.35 -6.38
C ASN A 237 -6.12 4.05 -7.07
N ARG A 238 -6.30 4.01 -8.39
CA ARG A 238 -5.97 2.87 -9.23
C ARG A 238 -5.25 3.26 -10.51
N THR A 239 -4.53 2.32 -11.10
CA THR A 239 -4.13 2.37 -12.51
C THR A 239 -4.51 1.05 -13.20
N LEU A 240 -4.62 1.09 -14.53
CA LEU A 240 -4.64 -0.14 -15.32
C LEU A 240 -3.27 -0.80 -15.18
N ASN A 241 -3.28 -2.13 -15.06
CA ASN A 241 -2.05 -2.92 -15.08
C ASN A 241 -1.47 -2.84 -16.51
N GLY A 242 -0.46 -2.00 -16.72
CA GLY A 242 0.13 -1.76 -18.03
C GLY A 242 1.33 -2.67 -18.25
N ASP A 243 1.13 -3.88 -18.78
CA ASP A 243 2.18 -4.85 -19.18
C ASP A 243 3.31 -5.15 -18.15
N ASN A 244 3.15 -4.73 -16.91
CA ASN A 244 4.21 -4.69 -15.90
C ASN A 244 4.21 -5.92 -14.97
N ASN A 245 3.52 -7.00 -15.35
CA ASN A 245 3.48 -8.28 -14.63
C ASN A 245 3.12 -8.17 -13.13
N HIS A 246 2.36 -7.15 -12.73
CA HIS A 246 1.86 -7.10 -11.37
C HIS A 246 0.68 -8.04 -11.21
N GLU A 247 0.67 -8.76 -10.12
CA GLU A 247 -0.37 -9.71 -9.76
C GLU A 247 -1.24 -9.06 -8.68
N GLU A 248 -2.55 -9.14 -8.87
CA GLU A 248 -3.57 -8.73 -7.91
C GLU A 248 -4.17 -10.01 -7.30
N ALA A 249 -4.08 -10.16 -5.98
CA ALA A 249 -4.78 -11.22 -5.28
C ALA A 249 -6.15 -10.69 -4.86
N LEU A 250 -7.22 -11.31 -5.35
CA LEU A 250 -8.59 -10.92 -5.07
C LEU A 250 -9.33 -12.04 -4.34
N ARG A 251 -10.01 -11.69 -3.25
CA ARG A 251 -10.89 -12.59 -2.52
C ARG A 251 -12.18 -11.88 -2.14
N ALA A 252 -13.29 -12.36 -2.68
CA ALA A 252 -14.61 -11.77 -2.43
C ALA A 252 -15.74 -12.79 -2.64
N PRO A 253 -16.83 -12.71 -1.85
CA PRO A 253 -17.01 -11.83 -0.68
C PRO A 253 -16.42 -12.42 0.60
N VAL A 254 -15.84 -11.58 1.47
CA VAL A 254 -15.37 -11.96 2.82
C VAL A 254 -15.93 -10.97 3.84
N PRO A 255 -16.77 -11.40 4.80
CA PRO A 255 -17.29 -10.50 5.84
C PRO A 255 -16.18 -9.73 6.54
N PHE A 256 -16.30 -8.41 6.62
CA PHE A 256 -15.27 -7.56 7.23
C PHE A 256 -14.93 -7.93 8.69
N GLY A 257 -15.91 -8.46 9.43
CA GLY A 257 -15.70 -8.92 10.81
C GLY A 257 -14.81 -10.16 10.96
N ASP A 258 -14.63 -10.94 9.88
CA ASP A 258 -13.78 -12.14 9.90
C ASP A 258 -12.29 -11.76 9.78
N GLY A 259 -12.01 -10.57 9.24
CA GLY A 259 -10.67 -10.06 8.99
C GLY A 259 -9.85 -10.95 8.06
N PHE A 260 -8.53 -10.90 8.22
CA PHE A 260 -7.60 -11.69 7.44
C PHE A 260 -7.46 -13.13 7.98
N PRO A 261 -7.43 -14.17 7.12
CA PRO A 261 -7.12 -15.52 7.56
C PRO A 261 -5.62 -15.68 7.89
N ALA A 262 -5.25 -16.69 8.66
CA ALA A 262 -3.83 -16.96 8.92
C ALA A 262 -3.07 -17.42 7.65
N PHE A 263 -3.78 -18.12 6.76
CA PHE A 263 -3.32 -18.58 5.46
C PHE A 263 -4.36 -18.21 4.42
N MET A 264 -3.93 -17.74 3.24
CA MET A 264 -4.81 -17.53 2.10
C MET A 264 -4.72 -18.75 1.18
N ASP A 265 -5.86 -19.36 0.85
CA ASP A 265 -5.93 -20.57 0.03
C ASP A 265 -7.03 -20.53 -1.04
N ASP A 266 -7.79 -19.43 -1.10
CA ASP A 266 -8.97 -19.24 -1.94
C ASP A 266 -8.94 -17.93 -2.73
N GLU A 267 -7.77 -17.30 -2.85
CA GLU A 267 -7.58 -16.11 -3.66
C GLU A 267 -7.62 -16.42 -5.16
N GLN A 268 -8.06 -15.42 -5.93
CA GLN A 268 -7.92 -15.39 -7.38
C GLN A 268 -6.83 -14.40 -7.74
N ILE A 269 -5.80 -14.89 -8.43
CA ILE A 269 -4.77 -14.02 -9.00
C ILE A 269 -5.28 -13.48 -10.34
N ILE A 270 -5.51 -12.18 -10.39
CA ILE A 270 -5.93 -11.44 -11.58
C ILE A 270 -4.89 -10.38 -11.95
N GLN A 271 -5.00 -9.81 -13.14
CA GLN A 271 -4.00 -8.86 -13.68
C GLN A 271 -4.66 -7.59 -14.22
N ASP A 272 -5.77 -7.15 -13.64
CA ASP A 272 -6.58 -6.08 -14.21
C ASP A 272 -6.18 -4.69 -13.71
N TYR A 273 -6.02 -4.53 -12.40
CA TYR A 273 -5.83 -3.24 -11.77
C TYR A 273 -4.69 -3.25 -10.77
N GLN A 274 -4.16 -2.06 -10.49
CA GLN A 274 -3.25 -1.82 -9.38
C GLN A 274 -3.84 -0.77 -8.46
N TYR A 275 -3.76 -0.98 -7.15
CA TYR A 275 -4.11 0.01 -6.14
C TYR A 275 -2.88 0.45 -5.37
N ASN A 276 -2.87 1.69 -4.88
CA ASN A 276 -1.75 2.26 -4.14
C ASN A 276 -1.60 1.65 -2.74
N LEU A 277 -1.11 0.41 -2.66
CA LEU A 277 -0.76 -0.27 -1.42
C LEU A 277 0.76 -0.32 -1.27
N TYR A 278 1.25 -0.07 -0.07
CA TYR A 278 2.67 -0.06 0.24
C TYR A 278 2.91 -0.40 1.71
N MET A 279 4.18 -0.59 2.04
CA MET A 279 4.64 -0.75 3.42
C MET A 279 5.78 0.22 3.70
N VAL A 280 5.95 0.57 4.98
CA VAL A 280 7.07 1.37 5.47
C VAL A 280 8.01 0.45 6.22
N VAL A 281 9.25 0.37 5.74
CA VAL A 281 10.32 -0.43 6.35
C VAL A 281 11.37 0.46 6.99
N GLU A 282 12.06 -0.03 8.01
CA GLU A 282 13.24 0.64 8.57
C GLU A 282 14.40 0.58 7.58
N ASP A 283 15.02 1.74 7.35
CA ASP A 283 16.25 1.85 6.56
C ASP A 283 17.50 1.41 7.33
#